data_AF-A0A081PCA6-F1
#
_entry.id   AF-A0A081PCA6-F1
#
_cell.length_a   1.000
_cell.length_b   1.000
_cell.length_c   1.000
_cell.angle_alpha   90.00
_cell.angle_beta   90.00
_cell.angle_gamma   90.00
#
_symmetry.space_group_name_H-M   'P 1'
#
loop_
_entity.id
_entity.type
_entity.pdbx_description
1 polymer ?
#
loop_
_entity_poly.entity_id
_entity_poly.type
_entity_poly.pdbx_seq_one_letter_code
_entity_poly.pdbx_strand_id
1 'polypeptide(L)'
;MKKNILSELTLDELNKQKKSTRGILIATSIVMLILSSVILYLSIAKHNMSLITFIPIFFLSMFPGFIKLSQVNSEIKSRNLNN
;
A
#
# COMPACT_ATOMS: atom_id res chain seq x y z
N MET A 1 -5.66 19.54 -17.89
CA MET A 1 -6.23 18.89 -16.70
C MET A 1 -6.08 17.37 -16.86
N LYS A 2 -5.39 16.69 -15.93
CA LYS A 2 -5.18 15.24 -16.01
C LYS A 2 -6.54 14.55 -15.81
N LYS A 3 -7.05 13.91 -16.87
CA LYS A 3 -8.33 13.19 -16.86
C LYS A 3 -8.29 12.18 -15.71
N ASN A 4 -9.07 12.43 -14.67
CA ASN A 4 -9.04 11.61 -13.47
C ASN A 4 -9.84 10.34 -13.78
N ILE A 5 -9.16 9.24 -14.07
CA ILE A 5 -9.78 7.93 -14.39
C ILE A 5 -10.71 7.48 -13.24
N LEU A 6 -10.46 7.95 -12.02
CA LEU A 6 -11.34 7.72 -10.86
C LEU A 6 -12.67 8.49 -10.96
N SER A 7 -12.69 9.60 -11.70
CA SER A 7 -13.88 10.42 -11.92
C SER A 7 -14.90 9.73 -12.82
N GLU A 8 -14.43 8.89 -13.75
CA GLU A 8 -15.27 8.06 -14.63
C GLU A 8 -15.86 6.83 -13.93
N LEU A 9 -15.35 6.47 -12.73
CA LEU A 9 -15.80 5.31 -11.96
C LEU A 9 -17.07 5.63 -11.15
N THR A 10 -17.98 4.67 -11.00
CA THR A 10 -19.15 4.80 -10.11
C THR A 10 -18.75 4.72 -8.63
N LEU A 11 -19.59 5.22 -7.71
CA LEU A 11 -19.32 5.17 -6.26
C LEU A 11 -19.10 3.72 -5.75
N ASP A 12 -19.83 2.76 -6.30
CA ASP A 12 -19.68 1.34 -5.94
C ASP A 12 -18.35 0.76 -6.40
N GLU A 13 -17.93 1.06 -7.63
CA GLU A 13 -16.63 0.63 -8.14
C GLU A 13 -15.47 1.27 -7.38
N LEU A 14 -15.64 2.53 -6.96
CA LEU A 14 -14.66 3.27 -6.17
C LEU A 14 -14.50 2.66 -4.77
N ASN A 15 -15.61 2.26 -4.14
CA ASN A 15 -15.60 1.51 -2.88
C ASN A 15 -15.00 0.11 -3.03
N LYS A 16 -15.30 -0.59 -4.13
CA LYS A 16 -14.70 -1.91 -4.42
C LYS A 16 -13.18 -1.81 -4.60
N GLN A 17 -12.71 -0.80 -5.32
CA GLN A 17 -11.29 -0.53 -5.52
C GLN A 17 -10.59 -0.15 -4.21
N LYS A 18 -11.24 0.66 -3.35
CA LYS A 18 -10.74 0.96 -1.99
C LYS A 18 -10.56 -0.30 -1.16
N LYS A 19 -11.55 -1.19 -1.14
CA LYS A 19 -11.51 -2.45 -0.39
C LYS A 19 -10.40 -3.38 -0.91
N SER A 20 -10.30 -3.52 -2.23
CA SER A 20 -9.25 -4.33 -2.87
C SER A 20 -7.84 -3.79 -2.56
N THR A 21 -7.62 -2.49 -2.77
CA THR A 21 -6.32 -1.85 -2.53
C THR A 21 -5.92 -1.95 -1.06
N ARG A 22 -6.87 -1.77 -0.14
CA ARG A 22 -6.63 -1.93 1.30
C ARG A 22 -6.30 -3.38 1.67
N GLY A 23 -7.00 -4.36 1.08
CA GLY A 23 -6.72 -5.77 1.29
C GLY A 23 -5.32 -6.17 0.83
N ILE A 24 -4.92 -5.71 -0.36
CA ILE A 24 -3.57 -5.93 -0.89
C ILE A 24 -2.51 -5.29 0.01
N LEU A 25 -2.72 -4.04 0.44
CA LEU A 25 -1.80 -3.37 1.37
C LEU A 25 -1.63 -4.18 2.67
N ILE A 26 -2.72 -4.63 3.29
CA ILE A 26 -2.64 -5.43 4.53
C ILE A 26 -1.90 -6.74 4.30
N ALA A 27 -2.21 -7.46 3.22
CA ALA A 27 -1.52 -8.71 2.87
C ALA A 27 -0.01 -8.48 2.67
N THR A 28 0.35 -7.44 1.90
CA THR A 28 1.75 -7.06 1.69
C THR A 28 2.44 -6.69 3.01
N SER A 29 1.77 -5.98 3.93
CA SER A 29 2.32 -5.65 5.25
C SER A 29 2.64 -6.89 6.08
N ILE A 30 1.75 -7.89 6.08
CA ILE A 30 1.97 -9.15 6.82
C ILE A 30 3.18 -9.90 6.24
N VAL A 31 3.24 -10.05 4.92
CA VAL A 31 4.36 -10.71 4.23
C VAL A 31 5.68 -9.99 4.54
N MET A 32 5.66 -8.65 4.58
CA MET A 32 6.80 -7.82 4.96
C MET A 32 7.30 -8.06 6.38
N LEU A 33 6.39 -8.21 7.34
CA LEU A 33 6.77 -8.52 8.73
C LEU A 33 7.47 -9.88 8.80
N ILE A 34 6.93 -10.89 8.13
CA ILE A 34 7.52 -12.23 8.08
C ILE A 34 8.92 -12.17 7.45
N LEU A 35 9.07 -11.53 6.29
CA LEU A 35 10.35 -11.36 5.62
C LEU A 35 11.36 -10.61 6.49
N SER A 36 10.92 -9.55 7.18
CA SER A 36 11.77 -8.78 8.09
C SER A 36 12.23 -9.64 9.27
N SER A 37 11.36 -10.45 9.87
CA SER A 37 11.73 -11.40 10.92
C SER A 37 12.75 -12.44 10.44
N VAL A 38 12.58 -12.95 9.21
CA VAL A 38 13.52 -13.90 8.59
C VAL A 38 14.89 -13.25 8.36
N ILE A 39 14.91 -12.03 7.84
CA ILE A 39 16.15 -11.26 7.62
C ILE A 39 16.86 -11.00 8.95
N LEU A 40 16.14 -10.56 9.98
CA LEU A 40 16.70 -10.33 11.31
C LEU A 40 17.29 -11.60 11.91
N TYR A 41 16.57 -12.73 11.83
CA TYR A 41 17.06 -14.02 12.29
C TYR A 41 18.33 -14.44 11.55
N LEU A 42 18.36 -14.33 10.22
CA LEU A 42 19.53 -14.65 9.40
C LEU A 42 20.72 -13.73 9.69
N SER A 43 20.48 -12.44 9.89
CA SER A 43 21.54 -11.47 10.22
C SER A 43 22.18 -11.76 11.57
N ILE A 44 21.41 -12.20 12.57
CA ILE A 44 21.94 -12.62 13.87
C ILE A 44 22.68 -13.96 13.74
N ALA A 45 22.07 -14.96 13.10
CA ALA A 45 22.62 -16.31 13.00
C ALA A 45 23.88 -16.41 12.12
N LYS A 46 23.99 -15.58 11.08
CA LYS A 46 25.12 -15.61 10.12
C LYS A 46 26.04 -14.39 10.18
N HIS A 47 25.85 -13.48 11.15
CA HIS A 47 26.55 -12.19 11.23
C HIS A 47 26.50 -11.35 9.94
N ASN A 48 25.54 -11.62 9.06
CA ASN A 48 25.43 -10.96 7.77
C ASN A 48 24.48 -9.76 7.87
N MET A 49 25.03 -8.58 8.16
CA MET A 49 24.25 -7.34 8.30
C MET A 49 23.83 -6.74 6.96
N SER A 50 24.35 -7.20 5.82
CA SER A 50 24.04 -6.64 4.49
C SER A 50 22.56 -6.79 4.11
N LEU A 51 21.85 -7.76 4.67
CA LEU A 51 20.43 -7.99 4.38
C LEU A 51 19.52 -6.94 5.03
N ILE A 52 19.95 -6.33 6.14
CA ILE A 52 19.18 -5.31 6.88
C ILE A 52 19.03 -4.03 6.04
N THR A 53 20.00 -3.74 5.18
CA THR A 53 20.00 -2.54 4.30
C THR A 53 18.83 -2.53 3.31
N PHE A 54 18.24 -3.68 3.00
CA PHE A 54 17.10 -3.77 2.06
C PHE A 54 15.76 -3.42 2.69
N ILE A 55 15.63 -3.49 4.02
CA ILE A 55 14.39 -3.17 4.75
C ILE A 55 13.78 -1.82 4.33
N PRO A 56 14.52 -0.68 4.34
CA PRO A 56 13.96 0.60 3.91
C PRO A 56 13.49 0.63 2.44
N ILE A 57 14.15 -0.11 1.55
CA ILE A 57 13.77 -0.20 0.13
C ILE A 57 12.40 -0.87 -0.02
N PHE A 58 12.15 -1.92 0.77
CA PHE A 58 10.84 -2.56 0.76
C PHE A 58 9.73 -1.62 1.25
N PHE A 59 9.98 -0.76 2.25
CA PHE A 59 8.99 0.22 2.71
C PHE A 59 8.65 1.26 1.63
N LEU A 60 9.64 1.70 0.85
CA LEU A 60 9.42 2.63 -0.27
C LEU A 60 8.53 2.03 -1.36
N SER A 61 8.60 0.72 -1.59
CA SER A 61 7.76 0.04 -2.59
C SER A 61 6.25 0.11 -2.28
N MET A 62 5.88 0.30 -1.01
CA MET A 62 4.49 0.40 -0.56
C MET A 62 3.86 1.78 -0.80
N PHE A 63 4.69 2.81 -0.95
CA PHE A 63 4.27 4.21 -1.04
C PHE A 63 3.24 4.49 -2.15
N PRO A 64 3.37 3.95 -3.38
CA PRO A 64 2.38 4.17 -4.44
C PRO A 64 0.99 3.63 -4.10
N GLY A 65 0.91 2.54 -3.33
CA GLY A 65 -0.33 1.95 -2.87
C GLY A 65 -1.08 2.87 -1.90
N PHE A 66 -0.36 3.51 -0.98
CA PHE A 66 -0.94 4.51 -0.07
C PHE A 66 -1.42 5.76 -0.80
N ILE A 67 -0.67 6.24 -1.80
CA ILE A 67 -1.09 7.37 -2.65
C ILE A 67 -2.40 7.03 -3.37
N LYS A 68 -2.49 5.87 -4.02
CA LYS A 68 -3.72 5.43 -4.69
C LYS A 68 -4.89 5.34 -3.72
N LEU A 69 -4.69 4.76 -2.53
CA LEU A 69 -5.75 4.66 -1.52
C LEU A 69 -6.25 6.04 -1.05
N SER A 70 -5.33 6.99 -0.86
CA SER A 70 -5.64 8.37 -0.49
C SER A 70 -6.45 9.09 -1.58
N GLN A 71 -6.06 8.95 -2.85
CA GLN A 71 -6.78 9.51 -3.99
C GLN A 71 -8.22 8.97 -4.08
N VAL A 72 -8.38 7.64 -4.00
CA VAL A 72 -9.69 6.98 -3.99
C VAL A 72 -10.55 7.47 -2.82
N ASN A 73 -9.97 7.58 -1.62
CA ASN A 73 -10.70 8.05 -0.45
C ASN A 73 -11.10 9.53 -0.55
N SER A 74 -10.25 10.37 -1.15
CA SER A 74 -10.53 11.79 -1.37
C SER A 74 -11.67 11.99 -2.37
N GLU A 75 -11.69 11.19 -3.44
CA GLU A 75 -12.76 11.17 -4.45
C GLU A 75 -14.09 10.65 -3.87
N ILE A 76 -14.07 9.62 -3.02
CA ILE A 76 -15.29 9.16 -2.30
C ILE A 76 -15.81 10.27 -1.37
N LYS A 77 -14.91 10.97 -0.67
CA LYS A 77 -15.29 12.02 0.28
C LYS A 77 -15.88 13.24 -0.44
N SER A 78 -15.30 13.67 -1.57
CA SER A 78 -15.83 14.79 -2.35
C SER A 78 -17.25 14.51 -2.86
N ARG A 79 -17.53 13.28 -3.31
CA ARG A 79 -18.86 12.88 -3.80
C ARG A 79 -19.93 12.74 -2.73
N ASN A 80 -19.54 12.37 -1.50
CA ASN A 80 -20.46 12.35 -0.36
C ASN A 80 -20.74 13.73 0.23
N LEU A 81 -19.87 14.73 -0.03
CA LEU A 81 -20.04 16.11 0.42
C LEU A 81 -20.88 16.96 -0.56
N ASN A 82 -20.93 16.56 -1.84
CA ASN A 82 -21.67 17.25 -2.90
C ASN A 82 -23.05 16.64 -3.21
N ASN A 83 -23.46 15.59 -2.49
CA ASN A 83 -24.84 15.05 -2.47
C ASN A 83 -25.46 15.33 -1.11
#